data_AF-A0A1X2EHB6-F1
#
_entry.id   AF-A0A1X2EHB6-F1
#
_cell.length_a   1.000
_cell.length_b   1.000
_cell.length_c   1.000
_cell.angle_alpha   90.00
_cell.angle_beta   90.00
_cell.angle_gamma   90.00
#
_symmetry.space_group_name_H-M   'P 1'
#
loop_
_entity.id
_entity.type
_entity.pdbx_description
1 polymer ?
#
loop_
_entity_poly.entity_id
_entity_poly.type
_entity_poly.pdbx_seq_one_letter_code
_entity_poly.pdbx_strand_id
1 'polypeptide(L)'
;MSTDPTLTVDLELMRAVAAGTDRVNDELRATLHAFITRMAGVPASVWSGSAALRFQSVIDRWNDEARQLHRALHEIAQTIRANERALRAAADHHAQRVAAAGGRL
;
A
#
# COMPACT_ATOMS: atom_id res chain seq x y z
N MET A 1 -4.30 31.18 15.86
CA MET A 1 -3.50 29.97 16.14
C MET A 1 -3.79 28.98 15.02
N SER A 2 -3.13 29.14 13.87
CA SER A 2 -3.44 28.38 12.66
C SER A 2 -2.51 27.18 12.57
N THR A 3 -3.06 25.97 12.49
CA THR A 3 -2.37 24.82 11.92
C THR A 3 -1.86 25.20 10.54
N ASP A 4 -0.58 24.95 10.25
CA ASP A 4 0.03 25.31 8.98
C ASP A 4 -0.75 24.61 7.84
N PRO A 5 -1.34 25.36 6.89
CA PRO A 5 -2.14 24.79 5.81
C PRO A 5 -1.31 23.83 4.94
N THR A 6 -0.01 24.07 4.81
CA THR A 6 0.92 23.19 4.05
C THR A 6 1.02 21.82 4.71
N LEU A 7 1.15 21.79 6.03
CA LEU A 7 1.23 20.55 6.82
C LEU A 7 -0.04 19.71 6.67
N THR A 8 -1.19 20.36 6.66
CA THR A 8 -2.48 19.68 6.53
C THR A 8 -2.60 19.01 5.16
N VAL A 9 -2.19 19.71 4.10
CA VAL A 9 -2.15 19.17 2.73
C VAL A 9 -1.21 17.97 2.63
N ASP A 10 -0.02 18.04 3.22
CA ASP A 10 0.95 16.94 3.21
C ASP A 10 0.40 15.68 3.90
N LEU A 11 -0.27 15.83 5.05
CA LEU A 11 -0.88 14.69 5.76
C LEU A 11 -2.03 14.05 4.98
N GLU A 12 -2.83 14.85 4.28
CA GLU A 12 -3.91 14.34 3.41
C GLU A 12 -3.35 13.59 2.19
N LEU A 13 -2.32 14.14 1.56
CA LEU A 13 -1.61 13.48 0.46
C LEU A 13 -1.03 12.14 0.90
N MET A 14 -0.40 12.09 2.07
CA MET A 14 0.14 10.86 2.66
C MET A 14 -0.94 9.80 2.86
N ARG A 15 -2.12 10.15 3.39
CA ARG A 15 -3.25 9.20 3.49
C ARG A 15 -3.74 8.73 2.12
N ALA A 16 -3.87 9.65 1.17
CA ALA A 16 -4.33 9.32 -0.17
C ALA A 16 -3.38 8.35 -0.90
N VAL A 17 -2.07 8.55 -0.77
CA VAL A 17 -1.05 7.65 -1.33
C VAL A 17 -1.14 6.27 -0.70
N ALA A 18 -1.20 6.17 0.63
CA ALA A 18 -1.33 4.87 1.32
C ALA A 18 -2.59 4.11 0.89
N ALA A 19 -3.74 4.80 0.79
CA ALA A 19 -4.98 4.19 0.32
C ALA A 19 -4.92 3.78 -1.16
N GLY A 20 -4.21 4.55 -2.00
CA GLY A 20 -3.95 4.20 -3.39
C GLY A 20 -3.13 2.93 -3.54
N THR A 21 -2.10 2.79 -2.71
CA THR A 21 -1.27 1.60 -2.63
C THR A 21 -2.07 0.35 -2.24
N ASP A 22 -2.92 0.46 -1.20
CA ASP A 22 -3.77 -0.64 -0.76
C ASP A 22 -4.75 -1.09 -1.88
N ARG A 23 -5.33 -0.15 -2.62
CA ARG A 23 -6.26 -0.45 -3.73
C ARG A 23 -5.61 -1.19 -4.89
N VAL A 24 -4.46 -0.70 -5.37
CA VAL A 24 -3.71 -1.34 -6.48
C VAL A 24 -3.31 -2.76 -6.09
N ASN A 25 -2.96 -2.97 -4.83
CA ASN A 25 -2.63 -4.28 -4.29
C ASN A 25 -3.83 -5.24 -4.32
N ASP A 26 -5.02 -4.79 -3.93
CA ASP A 26 -6.24 -5.59 -4.02
C ASP A 26 -6.64 -5.92 -5.47
N GLU A 27 -6.50 -4.96 -6.39
CA GLU A 27 -6.76 -5.17 -7.82
C GLU A 27 -5.83 -6.23 -8.44
N LEU A 28 -4.54 -6.20 -8.10
CA LEU A 28 -3.57 -7.21 -8.55
C LEU A 28 -3.95 -8.60 -8.04
N ARG A 29 -4.33 -8.72 -6.76
CA ARG A 29 -4.77 -9.98 -6.16
C ARG A 29 -6.04 -10.52 -6.82
N ALA A 30 -7.02 -9.66 -7.08
CA ALA A 30 -8.27 -10.04 -7.73
C ALA A 30 -8.03 -10.54 -9.16
N THR A 31 -7.22 -9.81 -9.94
CA THR A 31 -6.84 -10.18 -11.30
C THR A 31 -6.16 -11.55 -11.33
N LEU A 32 -5.27 -11.80 -10.36
CA LEU A 32 -4.58 -13.08 -10.25
C LEU A 32 -5.50 -14.24 -9.92
N HIS A 33 -6.37 -14.05 -8.94
CA HIS A 33 -7.32 -15.07 -8.56
C HIS A 33 -8.21 -15.44 -9.74
N ALA A 34 -8.75 -14.43 -10.45
CA ALA A 34 -9.56 -14.64 -11.64
C ALA A 34 -8.82 -15.42 -12.74
N PHE A 35 -7.54 -15.11 -12.96
CA PHE A 35 -6.71 -15.81 -13.94
C PHE A 35 -6.48 -17.27 -13.56
N ILE A 36 -6.08 -17.53 -12.30
CA ILE A 36 -5.85 -18.90 -11.80
C ILE A 36 -7.14 -19.72 -11.86
N THR A 37 -8.28 -19.17 -11.43
CA THR A 37 -9.57 -19.86 -11.52
C THR A 37 -9.93 -20.21 -12.96
N ARG A 38 -9.73 -19.28 -13.90
CA ARG A 38 -9.99 -19.53 -15.32
C ARG A 38 -9.09 -20.61 -15.88
N MET A 39 -7.82 -20.60 -15.49
CA MET A 39 -6.84 -21.56 -15.96
C MET A 39 -7.08 -22.94 -15.34
N ALA A 40 -7.39 -23.04 -14.04
CA ALA A 40 -7.77 -24.31 -13.39
C ALA A 40 -9.04 -24.95 -13.98
N GLY A 41 -9.91 -24.15 -14.63
CA GLY A 41 -11.08 -24.63 -15.35
C GLY A 41 -10.77 -25.21 -16.75
N VAL A 42 -9.54 -25.12 -17.25
CA VAL A 42 -9.16 -25.67 -18.55
C VAL A 42 -9.05 -27.20 -18.46
N PRO A 43 -9.71 -27.97 -19.34
CA PRO A 43 -9.65 -29.42 -19.31
C PRO A 43 -8.22 -29.96 -19.48
N ALA A 44 -7.88 -31.03 -18.75
CA ALA A 44 -6.57 -31.69 -18.82
C ALA A 44 -6.22 -32.20 -20.24
N SER A 45 -7.22 -32.45 -21.07
CA SER A 45 -7.02 -32.78 -22.49
C SER A 45 -6.41 -31.64 -23.31
N VAL A 46 -6.56 -30.39 -22.88
CA VAL A 46 -5.99 -29.19 -23.51
C VAL A 46 -4.62 -28.85 -22.91
N TRP A 47 -4.42 -29.15 -21.63
CA TRP A 47 -3.15 -28.97 -20.90
C TRP A 47 -2.38 -30.28 -20.77
N SER A 48 -2.01 -30.89 -21.88
CA SER A 48 -1.15 -32.08 -21.85
C SER A 48 0.33 -31.72 -21.96
N GLY A 49 1.18 -32.39 -21.18
CA GLY A 49 2.64 -32.41 -21.38
C GLY A 49 3.42 -31.21 -20.84
N SER A 50 4.50 -30.85 -21.54
CA SER A 50 5.49 -29.85 -21.08
C SER A 50 4.95 -28.42 -20.98
N ALA A 51 3.86 -28.10 -21.69
CA ALA A 51 3.19 -26.80 -21.62
C ALA A 51 2.55 -26.55 -20.25
N ALA A 52 1.93 -27.58 -19.65
CA ALA A 52 1.30 -27.48 -18.34
C ALA A 52 2.33 -27.21 -17.23
N LEU A 53 3.49 -27.90 -17.27
CA LEU A 53 4.57 -27.72 -16.30
C LEU A 53 5.19 -26.32 -16.38
N ARG A 54 5.49 -25.84 -17.59
CA ARG A 54 6.02 -24.48 -17.78
C ARG A 54 5.05 -23.41 -17.32
N PHE A 55 3.76 -23.61 -17.58
CA PHE A 55 2.73 -22.69 -17.13
C PHE A 55 2.67 -22.62 -15.60
N GLN A 56 2.69 -23.77 -14.91
CA GLN A 56 2.72 -23.81 -13.45
C GLN A 56 3.93 -23.04 -12.88
N SER A 57 5.12 -23.23 -13.45
CA SER A 57 6.31 -22.49 -13.00
C SER A 57 6.19 -20.97 -13.19
N VAL A 58 5.53 -20.52 -14.25
CA VAL A 58 5.27 -19.07 -14.47
C VAL A 58 4.29 -18.54 -13.43
N ILE A 59 3.22 -19.28 -13.12
CA ILE A 59 2.26 -18.92 -12.07
C ILE A 59 2.95 -18.82 -10.71
N ASP A 60 3.77 -19.80 -10.35
CA ASP A 60 4.45 -19.82 -9.06
C ASP A 60 5.40 -18.63 -8.90
N ARG A 61 6.24 -18.38 -9.92
CA ARG A 61 7.15 -17.23 -9.93
C ARG A 61 6.41 -15.90 -9.84
N TRP A 62 5.35 -15.75 -10.63
CA TRP A 62 4.57 -14.52 -10.61
C TRP A 62 3.88 -14.31 -9.24
N ASN A 63 3.38 -15.37 -8.60
CA ASN A 63 2.82 -15.29 -7.25
C ASN A 63 3.87 -14.83 -6.23
N ASP A 64 5.12 -15.29 -6.35
CA ASP A 64 6.22 -14.82 -5.51
C ASP A 64 6.53 -13.34 -5.72
N GLU A 65 6.62 -12.90 -6.97
CA GLU A 65 6.85 -11.50 -7.34
C GLU A 65 5.71 -10.60 -6.83
N ALA A 66 4.46 -11.03 -6.98
CA ALA A 66 3.29 -10.31 -6.47
C ALA A 66 3.29 -10.20 -4.93
N ARG A 67 3.66 -11.27 -4.22
CA ARG A 67 3.83 -11.25 -2.76
C ARG A 67 4.94 -10.29 -2.32
N GLN A 68 6.04 -10.23 -3.08
CA GLN A 68 7.14 -9.32 -2.78
C GLN A 68 6.71 -7.86 -2.99
N LEU A 69 6.05 -7.57 -4.11
CA LEU A 69 5.50 -6.24 -4.38
C LEU A 69 4.50 -5.82 -3.29
N HIS A 70 3.60 -6.72 -2.88
CA HIS A 70 2.66 -6.49 -1.78
C HIS A 70 3.39 -6.06 -0.50
N ARG A 71 4.43 -6.82 -0.09
CA ARG A 71 5.17 -6.49 1.14
C ARG A 71 5.80 -5.11 1.05
N ALA A 72 6.46 -4.80 -0.07
CA ALA A 72 7.07 -3.49 -0.27
C ALA A 72 6.03 -2.35 -0.22
N LEU A 73 4.90 -2.52 -0.91
CA LEU A 73 3.80 -1.56 -0.91
C LEU A 73 3.18 -1.37 0.49
N HIS A 74 2.98 -2.46 1.22
CA HIS A 74 2.50 -2.41 2.60
C HIS A 74 3.49 -1.69 3.53
N GLU A 75 4.78 -1.98 3.42
CA GLU A 75 5.85 -1.32 4.18
C GLU A 75 5.91 0.18 3.89
N ILE A 76 5.76 0.58 2.62
CA ILE A 76 5.65 2.00 2.23
C ILE A 76 4.45 2.65 2.90
N ALA A 77 3.26 2.03 2.83
CA ALA A 77 2.05 2.55 3.46
C ALA A 77 2.21 2.67 5.00
N GLN A 78 2.85 1.71 5.66
CA GLN A 78 3.15 1.77 7.09
C GLN A 78 4.14 2.90 7.42
N THR A 79 5.18 3.06 6.61
CA THR A 79 6.16 4.14 6.76
C THR A 79 5.48 5.51 6.65
N ILE A 80 4.61 5.67 5.65
CA ILE A 80 3.84 6.90 5.46
C ILE A 80 2.93 7.17 6.68
N ARG A 81 2.20 6.16 7.17
CA ARG A 81 1.37 6.29 8.38
C ARG A 81 2.19 6.63 9.63
N ALA A 82 3.39 6.07 9.77
CA ALA A 82 4.30 6.41 10.87
C ALA A 82 4.76 7.87 10.79
N ASN A 83 5.13 8.33 9.60
CA ASN A 83 5.52 9.72 9.36
C ASN A 83 4.37 10.69 9.65
N GLU A 84 3.13 10.36 9.26
CA GLU A 84 1.94 11.18 9.56
C GLU A 84 1.78 11.37 11.07
N ARG A 85 1.85 10.29 11.85
CA ARG A 85 1.73 10.35 13.31
C ARG A 85 2.84 11.18 13.95
N ALA A 86 4.08 10.99 13.52
CA ALA A 86 5.23 11.74 14.04
C ALA A 86 5.08 13.24 13.77
N LEU A 87 4.67 13.59 12.55
CA LEU A 87 4.52 14.97 12.11
C LEU A 87 3.36 15.68 12.81
N ARG A 88 2.23 14.97 13.04
CA ARG A 88 1.12 15.47 13.86
C ARG A 88 1.54 15.74 15.30
N ALA A 89 2.26 14.82 15.93
CA ALA A 89 2.74 15.00 17.30
C ALA A 89 3.70 16.21 17.43
N ALA A 90 4.57 16.42 16.44
CA ALA A 90 5.45 17.57 16.40
C ALA A 90 4.68 18.90 16.28
N ALA A 91 3.62 18.93 15.46
CA ALA A 91 2.75 20.09 15.31
C ALA A 91 1.98 20.42 16.59
N ASP A 92 1.43 19.42 17.27
CA ASP A 92 0.72 19.60 18.54
C ASP A 92 1.65 20.17 19.63
N HIS A 93 2.86 19.63 19.74
CA HIS A 93 3.87 20.13 20.66
C HIS A 93 4.30 21.58 20.33
N HIS A 94 4.45 21.91 19.05
CA HIS A 94 4.75 23.28 18.62
C HIS A 94 3.62 24.24 19.00
N ALA A 95 2.36 23.88 18.74
CA ALA A 95 1.20 24.69 19.08
C ALA A 95 1.09 24.95 20.59
N GLN A 96 1.32 23.92 21.42
CA GLN A 96 1.36 24.04 22.88
C GLN A 96 2.45 25.02 23.35
N ARG A 97 3.66 24.93 22.77
CA ARG A 97 4.76 25.86 23.09
C ARG A 97 4.45 27.30 22.71
N VAL A 98 3.85 27.52 21.54
CA VAL A 98 3.44 28.86 21.09
C VAL A 98 2.35 29.43 22.01
N ALA A 99 1.35 28.63 22.37
CA ALA A 99 0.31 29.03 23.32
C ALA A 99 0.90 29.37 24.70
N ALA A 100 1.83 28.55 25.19
CA ALA A 100 2.51 28.78 26.46
C ALA A 100 3.46 29.99 26.46
N ALA A 101 3.97 30.40 25.29
CA ALA A 101 4.76 31.64 25.14
C ALA A 101 3.85 32.86 25.03
N GLY A 102 2.75 32.77 24.29
CA GLY A 102 1.77 33.85 24.13
C GLY A 102 0.98 34.17 25.40
N GLY A 103 0.73 33.17 26.27
CA GLY A 103 0.09 33.39 27.57
C GLY A 103 1.00 34.00 28.66
N ARG A 104 2.28 34.27 28.35
CA ARG A 104 3.23 34.95 29.25
C ARG A 104 3.42 36.44 28.92
N LEU A 105 2.60 37.00 28.03
CA LEU A 105 2.49 38.41 27.70
C LEU A 105 1.14 38.94 28.18
#